data_AF-A0AAI8MKK4-F1
#
_entry.id   AF-A0AAI8MKK4-F1
#
_cell.length_a   1.000
_cell.length_b   1.000
_cell.length_c   1.000
_cell.angle_alpha   90.00
_cell.angle_beta   90.00
_cell.angle_gamma   90.00
#
_symmetry.space_group_name_H-M   'P 1'
#
loop_
_entity.id
_entity.type
_entity.pdbx_description
1 polymer ?
#
loop_
_entity_poly.entity_id
_entity_poly.type
_entity_poly.pdbx_seq_one_letter_code
_entity_poly.pdbx_strand_id
1 'polypeptide(L)'
;MSERVTLLVSSVIAALTAKPEPPPPSFATRHGNTAQIASAVVAIAALVFVAYQVWVIRANGRIATARQVYMSYSESALRYPKLAEPDMQKLRTEPTEWVRYKNFVAHMLFAYDEILAVYDEPEWRRSFEEDVRLHLPYICADMPTALDETYFPKMRALLKAERIRCASASPKP
;
A
#
# COMPACT_ATOMS: atom_id res chain seq x y z
N MET A 1 -7.42 -96.61 -11.87
CA MET A 1 -8.47 -95.58 -12.06
C MET A 1 -8.51 -94.53 -10.93
N SER A 2 -8.03 -94.86 -9.71
CA SER A 2 -8.06 -93.97 -8.53
C SER A 2 -7.07 -92.78 -8.59
N GLU A 3 -5.81 -92.96 -9.00
CA GLU A 3 -4.81 -91.86 -9.01
C GLU A 3 -5.15 -90.70 -9.93
N ARG A 4 -5.75 -90.97 -11.10
CA ARG A 4 -6.13 -89.91 -12.06
C ARG A 4 -7.23 -89.01 -11.52
N VAL A 5 -8.16 -89.58 -10.74
CA VAL A 5 -9.25 -88.82 -10.10
C VAL A 5 -8.68 -87.95 -8.98
N THR A 6 -7.76 -88.48 -8.18
CA THR A 6 -7.11 -87.71 -7.10
C THR A 6 -6.29 -86.53 -7.63
N LEU A 7 -5.53 -86.72 -8.72
CA LEU A 7 -4.77 -85.64 -9.37
C LEU A 7 -5.69 -84.56 -9.97
N LEU A 8 -6.78 -84.96 -10.63
CA LEU A 8 -7.78 -84.03 -11.15
C LEU A 8 -8.43 -83.21 -10.04
N VAL A 9 -8.82 -83.85 -8.94
CA VAL A 9 -9.41 -83.16 -7.78
C VAL A 9 -8.40 -82.21 -7.13
N SER A 10 -7.13 -82.61 -7.01
CA SER A 10 -6.08 -81.75 -6.44
C SER A 10 -5.78 -80.52 -7.30
N SER A 11 -5.72 -80.66 -8.63
CA SER A 11 -5.52 -79.53 -9.54
C SER A 11 -6.71 -78.57 -9.56
N VAL A 12 -7.95 -79.09 -9.46
CA VAL A 12 -9.16 -78.26 -9.40
C VAL A 12 -9.22 -77.48 -8.08
N ILE A 13 -8.88 -78.11 -6.96
CA ILE A 13 -8.82 -77.42 -5.66
C ILE A 13 -7.70 -76.37 -5.65
N ALA A 14 -6.53 -76.65 -6.24
CA ALA A 14 -5.44 -75.69 -6.36
C ALA A 14 -5.84 -74.48 -7.23
N ALA A 15 -6.56 -74.70 -8.32
CA ALA A 15 -7.06 -73.62 -9.18
C ALA A 15 -8.17 -72.79 -8.51
N LEU A 16 -9.04 -73.42 -7.72
CA LEU A 16 -10.12 -72.74 -6.98
C LEU A 16 -9.64 -71.97 -5.74
N THR A 17 -8.47 -72.35 -5.20
CA THR A 17 -7.84 -71.68 -4.05
C THR A 17 -6.78 -70.66 -4.46
N ALA A 18 -6.42 -70.59 -5.75
CA ALA A 18 -5.50 -69.60 -6.29
C ALA A 18 -6.13 -68.21 -6.20
N LYS A 19 -5.56 -67.36 -5.33
CA LYS A 19 -5.94 -65.95 -5.24
C LYS A 19 -5.64 -65.27 -6.58
N PRO A 20 -6.62 -64.61 -7.23
CA PRO A 20 -6.37 -63.94 -8.50
C PRO A 20 -5.25 -62.91 -8.33
N GLU A 21 -4.30 -62.95 -9.24
CA GLU A 21 -3.17 -62.02 -9.23
C GLU A 21 -3.73 -60.59 -9.41
N PRO A 22 -3.27 -59.60 -8.61
CA PRO A 22 -3.79 -58.25 -8.72
C PRO A 22 -3.54 -57.72 -10.14
N PRO A 23 -4.50 -57.00 -10.73
CA PRO A 23 -4.31 -56.43 -12.06
C PRO A 23 -3.11 -55.48 -12.04
N PRO A 24 -2.35 -55.39 -13.15
CA PRO A 24 -1.26 -54.44 -13.25
C PRO A 24 -1.77 -53.00 -13.00
N PRO A 25 -0.95 -52.12 -12.40
CA PRO A 25 -1.37 -50.77 -12.08
C PRO A 25 -1.90 -50.06 -13.32
N SER A 26 -3.12 -49.53 -13.23
CA SER A 26 -3.74 -48.79 -14.32
C SER A 26 -2.92 -47.54 -14.67
N PHE A 27 -2.98 -47.11 -15.93
CA PHE A 27 -2.34 -45.87 -16.36
C PHE A 27 -2.67 -44.67 -15.43
N ALA A 28 -3.92 -44.62 -14.95
CA ALA A 28 -4.40 -43.59 -14.02
C ALA A 28 -3.72 -43.62 -12.64
N THR A 29 -3.45 -44.81 -12.07
CA THR A 29 -2.74 -44.92 -10.79
C THR A 29 -1.26 -44.55 -10.90
N ARG A 30 -0.65 -44.82 -12.06
CA ARG A 30 0.76 -44.47 -12.31
C ARG A 30 0.99 -42.96 -12.52
N HIS A 31 0.05 -42.25 -13.16
CA HIS A 31 0.18 -40.82 -13.50
C HIS A 31 -0.66 -39.88 -12.62
N GLY A 32 -1.52 -40.41 -11.74
CA GLY A 32 -2.34 -39.61 -10.83
C GLY A 32 -1.52 -38.74 -9.89
N ASN A 33 -0.46 -39.29 -9.29
CA ASN A 33 0.43 -38.54 -8.39
C ASN A 33 1.17 -37.42 -9.13
N THR A 34 1.61 -37.65 -10.38
CA THR A 34 2.28 -36.61 -11.17
C THR A 34 1.34 -35.46 -11.53
N ALA A 35 0.07 -35.76 -11.83
CA ALA A 35 -0.93 -34.72 -12.09
C ALA A 35 -1.22 -33.90 -10.82
N GLN A 36 -1.34 -34.54 -9.66
CA GLN A 36 -1.55 -33.84 -8.39
C GLN A 36 -0.37 -32.94 -8.00
N ILE A 37 0.87 -33.45 -8.16
CA ILE A 37 2.08 -32.67 -7.92
C ILE A 37 2.15 -31.49 -8.89
N ALA A 38 1.86 -31.71 -10.18
CA ALA A 38 1.83 -30.63 -11.17
C ALA A 38 0.79 -29.55 -10.83
N SER A 39 -0.44 -29.96 -10.47
CA SER A 39 -1.48 -29.02 -10.03
C SER A 39 -1.07 -28.24 -8.79
N ALA A 40 -0.43 -28.88 -7.82
CA ALA A 40 0.06 -28.21 -6.61
C ALA A 40 1.13 -27.16 -6.94
N VAL A 41 2.07 -27.47 -7.84
CA VAL A 41 3.08 -26.51 -8.31
C VAL A 41 2.45 -25.33 -9.02
N VAL A 42 1.49 -25.57 -9.91
CA VAL A 42 0.77 -24.50 -10.62
C VAL A 42 0.00 -23.62 -9.63
N ALA A 43 -0.66 -24.20 -8.63
CA ALA A 43 -1.37 -23.45 -7.60
C ALA A 43 -0.43 -22.55 -6.78
N ILE A 44 0.75 -23.06 -6.38
CA ILE A 44 1.76 -22.27 -5.67
C ILE A 44 2.26 -21.11 -6.55
N ALA A 45 2.57 -21.39 -7.81
CA ALA A 45 3.02 -20.36 -8.76
C ALA A 45 1.95 -19.27 -8.94
N ALA A 46 0.69 -19.65 -9.07
CA ALA A 46 -0.43 -18.72 -9.16
C ALA A 46 -0.56 -17.84 -7.91
N LEU A 47 -0.41 -18.41 -6.71
CA LEU A 47 -0.45 -17.65 -5.46
C LEU A 47 0.69 -16.64 -5.35
N VAL A 48 1.91 -17.03 -5.72
CA VAL A 48 3.08 -16.11 -5.75
C VAL A 48 2.83 -14.96 -6.73
N PHE A 49 2.29 -15.27 -7.92
CA PHE A 49 1.96 -14.27 -8.92
C PHE A 49 0.90 -13.27 -8.42
N VAL A 50 -0.18 -13.76 -7.79
CA VAL A 50 -1.21 -12.90 -7.20
C VAL A 50 -0.62 -12.02 -6.07
N ALA A 51 0.24 -12.57 -5.22
CA ALA A 51 0.90 -11.79 -4.17
C ALA A 51 1.77 -10.67 -4.75
N TYR A 52 2.51 -10.96 -5.83
CA TYR A 52 3.28 -9.96 -6.56
C TYR A 52 2.39 -8.88 -7.18
N GLN A 53 1.28 -9.27 -7.82
CA GLN A 53 0.32 -8.32 -8.39
C GLN A 53 -0.26 -7.38 -7.34
N VAL A 54 -0.67 -7.90 -6.18
CA VAL A 54 -1.19 -7.09 -5.08
C VAL A 54 -0.15 -6.09 -4.58
N TRP A 55 1.12 -6.51 -4.48
CA TRP A 55 2.22 -5.61 -4.12
C TRP A 55 2.39 -4.47 -5.14
N VAL A 56 2.42 -4.79 -6.44
CA VAL A 56 2.54 -3.78 -7.52
C VAL A 56 1.35 -2.80 -7.50
N ILE A 57 0.12 -3.33 -7.39
CA ILE A 57 -1.10 -2.50 -7.35
C ILE A 57 -1.07 -1.54 -6.16
N ARG A 58 -0.65 -2.01 -4.99
CA ARG A 58 -0.51 -1.15 -3.80
C ARG A 58 0.55 -0.07 -3.98
N ALA A 59 1.70 -0.41 -4.58
CA ALA A 59 2.75 0.56 -4.85
C ALA A 59 2.27 1.67 -5.81
N ASN A 60 1.66 1.28 -6.93
CA ASN A 60 1.11 2.23 -7.92
C ASN A 60 -0.07 3.03 -7.36
N GLY A 61 -0.91 2.40 -6.54
CA GLY A 61 -2.04 3.05 -5.88
C GLY A 61 -1.59 4.21 -4.99
N ARG A 62 -0.54 4.01 -4.17
CA ARG A 62 0.02 5.09 -3.33
C ARG A 62 0.53 6.27 -4.16
N ILE A 63 1.23 6.00 -5.27
CA ILE A 63 1.73 7.05 -6.16
C ILE A 63 0.56 7.82 -6.80
N ALA A 64 -0.45 7.12 -7.29
CA ALA A 64 -1.63 7.72 -7.90
C ALA A 64 -2.40 8.60 -6.90
N THR A 65 -2.63 8.10 -5.68
CA THR A 65 -3.28 8.85 -4.60
C THR A 65 -2.48 10.10 -4.24
N ALA A 66 -1.18 9.99 -4.02
CA ALA A 66 -0.34 11.14 -3.67
C ALA A 66 -0.39 12.25 -4.73
N ARG A 67 -0.30 11.87 -6.02
CA ARG A 67 -0.44 12.83 -7.13
C ARG A 67 -1.83 13.46 -7.19
N GLN A 68 -2.88 12.68 -6.95
CA GLN A 68 -4.25 13.19 -6.94
C GLN A 68 -4.49 14.19 -5.81
N VAL A 69 -4.02 13.90 -4.59
CA VAL A 69 -4.13 14.82 -3.46
C VAL A 69 -3.35 16.11 -3.75
N TYR A 70 -2.12 15.99 -4.26
CA TYR A 70 -1.31 17.16 -4.62
C TYR A 70 -1.95 18.01 -5.74
N MET A 71 -2.53 17.37 -6.75
CA MET A 71 -3.27 18.07 -7.81
C MET A 71 -4.49 18.79 -7.24
N SER A 72 -5.23 18.18 -6.31
CA SER A 72 -6.36 18.82 -5.64
C SER A 72 -5.94 20.06 -4.84
N TYR A 73 -4.82 19.98 -4.11
CA TYR A 73 -4.23 21.15 -3.45
C TYR A 73 -3.83 22.23 -4.47
N SER A 74 -3.13 21.85 -5.55
CA SER A 74 -2.69 22.78 -6.59
C SER A 74 -3.87 23.52 -7.23
N GLU A 75 -4.96 22.81 -7.55
CA GLU A 75 -6.20 23.40 -8.05
C GLU A 75 -6.82 24.37 -7.03
N SER A 76 -6.75 24.04 -5.73
CA SER A 76 -7.25 24.91 -4.68
C SER A 76 -6.43 26.21 -4.57
N ALA A 77 -5.10 26.14 -4.75
CA ALA A 77 -4.23 27.32 -4.77
C ALA A 77 -4.56 28.24 -5.94
N LEU A 78 -4.79 27.68 -7.13
CA LEU A 78 -5.23 28.43 -8.31
C LEU A 78 -6.61 29.08 -8.13
N ARG A 79 -7.55 28.37 -7.48
CA ARG A 79 -8.92 28.86 -7.25
C ARG A 79 -8.98 29.93 -6.16
N TYR A 80 -8.11 29.85 -5.16
CA TYR A 80 -8.11 30.73 -3.99
C TYR A 80 -6.73 31.38 -3.78
N PRO A 81 -6.27 32.25 -4.71
CA PRO A 81 -4.94 32.84 -4.63
C PRO A 81 -4.71 33.66 -3.35
N LYS A 82 -5.78 34.26 -2.79
CA LYS A 82 -5.73 34.98 -1.51
C LYS A 82 -5.45 34.09 -0.29
N LEU A 83 -5.61 32.78 -0.42
CA LEU A 83 -5.27 31.82 0.63
C LEU A 83 -3.86 31.27 0.45
N ALA A 84 -3.40 31.13 -0.80
CA ALA A 84 -2.03 30.75 -1.14
C ALA A 84 -1.01 31.86 -0.78
N GLU A 85 -1.36 33.12 -1.07
CA GLU A 85 -0.61 34.30 -0.67
C GLU A 85 -1.43 35.15 0.33
N PRO A 86 -1.46 34.76 1.61
CA PRO A 86 -2.39 35.31 2.58
C PRO A 86 -1.99 36.70 3.11
N ASP A 87 -2.96 37.62 3.13
CA ASP A 87 -2.92 38.78 4.03
C ASP A 87 -3.45 38.33 5.40
N MET A 88 -2.51 38.02 6.30
CA MET A 88 -2.80 37.48 7.63
C MET A 88 -3.55 38.46 8.53
N GLN A 89 -3.34 39.77 8.37
CA GLN A 89 -4.02 40.78 9.17
C GLN A 89 -5.50 40.81 8.79
N LYS A 90 -5.77 40.83 7.48
CA LYS A 90 -7.14 40.80 6.96
C LYS A 90 -7.85 39.50 7.31
N LEU A 91 -7.24 38.35 7.03
CA LEU A 91 -7.86 37.03 7.23
C LEU A 91 -8.30 36.80 8.69
N ARG A 92 -7.51 37.24 9.68
CA ARG A 92 -7.86 37.10 11.11
C ARG A 92 -9.11 37.88 11.51
N THR A 93 -9.45 38.95 10.78
CA THR A 93 -10.64 39.77 11.06
C THR A 93 -11.93 39.22 10.43
N GLU A 94 -11.81 38.23 9.53
CA GLU A 94 -12.93 37.63 8.80
C GLU A 94 -13.10 36.16 9.22
N PRO A 95 -13.96 35.83 10.22
CA PRO A 95 -13.99 34.50 10.83
C PRO A 95 -14.20 33.34 9.84
N THR A 96 -15.06 33.53 8.84
CA THR A 96 -15.34 32.51 7.82
C THR A 96 -14.13 32.27 6.91
N GLU A 97 -13.46 33.32 6.45
CA GLU A 97 -12.26 33.20 5.62
C GLU A 97 -11.08 32.68 6.44
N TRP A 98 -11.00 33.00 7.73
CA TRP A 98 -10.02 32.42 8.64
C TRP A 98 -10.16 30.90 8.74
N VAL A 99 -11.37 30.39 8.89
CA VAL A 99 -11.63 28.94 8.88
C VAL A 99 -11.27 28.32 7.54
N ARG A 100 -11.61 28.98 6.42
CA ARG A 100 -11.24 28.49 5.08
C ARG A 100 -9.72 28.43 4.90
N TYR A 101 -9.00 29.45 5.36
CA TYR A 101 -7.55 29.49 5.33
C TYR A 101 -6.91 28.36 6.14
N LYS A 102 -7.39 28.10 7.36
CA LYS A 102 -6.89 26.96 8.16
C LYS A 102 -7.03 25.63 7.43
N ASN A 103 -8.16 25.41 6.77
CA ASN A 103 -8.39 24.20 5.98
C ASN A 103 -7.53 24.17 4.72
N PHE A 104 -7.28 25.32 4.08
CA PHE A 104 -6.35 25.42 2.96
C PHE A 104 -4.93 25.00 3.36
N VAL A 105 -4.40 25.52 4.47
CA VAL A 105 -3.07 25.13 4.97
C VAL A 105 -3.04 23.66 5.38
N ALA A 106 -4.10 23.15 6.03
CA ALA A 106 -4.19 21.73 6.35
C ALA A 106 -4.16 20.83 5.09
N HIS A 107 -4.86 21.24 4.03
CA HIS A 107 -4.85 20.53 2.75
C HIS A 107 -3.47 20.58 2.07
N MET A 108 -2.80 21.74 2.10
CA MET A 108 -1.41 21.87 1.63
C MET A 108 -0.48 20.91 2.35
N LEU A 109 -0.48 20.92 3.70
CA LEU A 109 0.40 20.08 4.50
C LEU A 109 0.11 18.59 4.25
N PHE A 110 -1.17 18.21 4.13
CA PHE A 110 -1.56 16.84 3.80
C PHE A 110 -1.11 16.43 2.39
N ALA A 111 -1.25 17.31 1.40
CA ALA A 111 -0.77 17.06 0.04
C ALA A 111 0.74 16.85 -0.02
N TYR A 112 1.50 17.66 0.72
CA TYR A 112 2.94 17.46 0.81
C TYR A 112 3.32 16.20 1.61
N ASP A 113 2.56 15.83 2.65
CA ASP A 113 2.80 14.61 3.42
C ASP A 113 2.67 13.36 2.53
N GLU A 114 1.62 13.32 1.71
CA GLU A 114 1.38 12.25 0.74
C GLU A 114 2.45 12.22 -0.36
N ILE A 115 2.78 13.37 -0.97
CA ILE A 115 3.75 13.39 -2.08
C ILE A 115 5.16 13.05 -1.60
N LEU A 116 5.61 13.56 -0.45
CA LEU A 116 6.93 13.27 0.10
C LEU A 116 7.06 11.84 0.66
N ALA A 117 5.93 11.15 0.88
CA ALA A 117 5.94 9.74 1.21
C ALA A 117 6.33 8.86 0.02
N VAL A 118 6.10 9.32 -1.22
CA VAL A 118 6.41 8.56 -2.47
C VAL A 118 7.51 9.19 -3.33
N TYR A 119 7.69 10.51 -3.26
CA TYR A 119 8.63 11.34 -4.01
C TYR A 119 9.36 12.26 -3.04
N ASP A 120 10.50 11.78 -2.52
CA ASP A 120 11.31 12.50 -1.54
C ASP A 120 12.61 13.04 -2.15
N GLU A 121 12.47 13.67 -3.31
CA GLU A 121 13.57 14.29 -4.05
C GLU A 121 13.78 15.76 -3.62
N PRO A 122 14.99 16.32 -3.81
CA PRO A 122 15.31 17.71 -3.42
C PRO A 122 14.36 18.76 -4.00
N GLU A 123 13.80 18.52 -5.18
CA GLU A 123 12.87 19.41 -5.86
C GLU A 123 11.55 19.53 -5.09
N TRP A 124 11.00 18.41 -4.61
CA TRP A 124 9.76 18.40 -3.82
C TRP A 124 9.93 19.04 -2.45
N ARG A 125 11.09 18.83 -1.83
CA ARG A 125 11.46 19.51 -0.57
C ARG A 125 11.55 21.02 -0.77
N ARG A 126 12.15 21.47 -1.88
CA ARG A 126 12.21 22.90 -2.22
C ARG A 126 10.82 23.50 -2.45
N SER A 127 9.94 22.79 -3.16
CA SER A 127 8.55 23.26 -3.33
C SER A 127 7.83 23.41 -1.99
N PHE A 128 7.96 22.41 -1.10
CA PHE A 128 7.43 22.50 0.26
C PHE A 128 7.96 23.73 1.02
N GLU A 129 9.28 23.94 0.99
CA GLU A 129 9.92 25.08 1.66
C GLU A 129 9.40 26.44 1.15
N GLU A 130 9.14 26.58 -0.14
CA GLU A 130 8.60 27.83 -0.71
C GLU A 130 7.13 28.06 -0.33
N ASP A 131 6.29 27.03 -0.44
CA ASP A 131 4.87 27.17 -0.12
C ASP A 131 4.67 27.37 1.40
N VAL A 132 5.36 26.57 2.23
CA VAL A 132 5.22 26.64 3.69
C VAL A 132 5.67 27.99 4.24
N ARG A 133 6.66 28.64 3.59
CA ARG A 133 7.19 29.95 3.98
C ARG A 133 6.09 31.02 4.08
N LEU A 134 5.13 31.01 3.16
CA LEU A 134 4.00 31.96 3.15
C LEU A 134 3.00 31.70 4.29
N HIS A 135 3.00 30.49 4.83
CA HIS A 135 2.08 30.04 5.89
C HIS A 135 2.75 29.95 7.26
N LEU A 136 4.07 30.22 7.36
CA LEU A 136 4.78 30.22 8.64
C LEU A 136 4.10 31.10 9.70
N PRO A 137 3.62 32.33 9.43
CA PRO A 137 2.94 33.13 10.47
C PRO A 137 1.78 32.40 11.14
N TYR A 138 1.03 31.56 10.40
CA TYR A 138 -0.03 30.72 10.96
C TYR A 138 0.52 29.50 11.67
N ILE A 139 1.42 28.76 11.01
CA ILE A 139 2.03 27.54 11.53
C ILE A 139 2.71 27.81 12.88
N CYS A 140 3.44 28.92 12.97
CA CYS A 140 4.18 29.33 14.16
C CYS A 140 3.25 29.84 15.28
N ALA A 141 2.28 30.71 14.96
CA ALA A 141 1.55 31.46 15.98
C ALA A 141 0.21 30.83 16.39
N ASP A 142 -0.46 30.12 15.47
CA ASP A 142 -1.85 29.67 15.67
C ASP A 142 -2.05 28.16 15.56
N MET A 143 -1.25 27.48 14.73
CA MET A 143 -1.41 26.04 14.51
C MET A 143 -0.84 25.25 15.71
N PRO A 144 -1.67 24.51 16.47
CA PRO A 144 -1.20 23.75 17.62
C PRO A 144 -0.14 22.73 17.20
N THR A 145 0.97 22.67 17.93
CA THR A 145 2.07 21.71 17.68
C THR A 145 1.62 20.25 17.77
N ALA A 146 0.57 19.96 18.55
CA ALA A 146 -0.02 18.63 18.63
C ALA A 146 -0.58 18.12 17.30
N LEU A 147 -0.94 19.02 16.37
CA LEU A 147 -1.39 18.62 15.03
C LEU A 147 -0.24 18.10 14.16
N ASP A 148 1.01 18.42 14.48
CA ASP A 148 2.15 17.86 13.74
C ASP A 148 2.13 16.32 13.81
N GLU A 149 1.65 15.74 14.92
CA GLU A 149 1.57 14.28 15.11
C GLU A 149 0.63 13.57 14.13
N THR A 150 -0.27 14.28 13.45
CA THR A 150 -1.18 13.67 12.46
C THR A 150 -0.50 13.31 11.15
N TYR A 151 0.70 13.83 10.90
CA TYR A 151 1.44 13.61 9.66
C TYR A 151 2.43 12.45 9.75
N PHE A 152 2.86 11.94 8.60
CA PHE A 152 3.89 10.90 8.55
C PHE A 152 5.24 11.38 9.11
N PRO A 153 6.11 10.46 9.58
CA PRO A 153 7.36 10.83 10.25
C PRO A 153 8.25 11.81 9.47
N LYS A 154 8.27 11.74 8.14
CA LYS A 154 9.04 12.68 7.30
C LYS A 154 8.49 14.10 7.37
N MET A 155 7.18 14.27 7.17
CA MET A 155 6.55 15.60 7.27
C MET A 155 6.70 16.18 8.67
N ARG A 156 6.57 15.35 9.72
CA ARG A 156 6.84 15.80 11.09
C ARG A 156 8.24 16.35 11.28
N ALA A 157 9.25 15.70 10.69
CA ALA A 157 10.62 16.19 10.75
C ALA A 157 10.78 17.54 10.02
N LEU A 158 10.11 17.70 8.87
CA LEU A 158 10.10 18.96 8.12
C LEU A 158 9.39 20.09 8.89
N LEU A 159 8.18 19.85 9.39
CA LEU A 159 7.46 20.82 10.21
C LEU A 159 8.25 21.22 11.46
N LYS A 160 8.90 20.25 12.11
CA LYS A 160 9.79 20.54 13.24
C LYS A 160 10.95 21.45 12.83
N ALA A 161 11.56 21.23 11.67
CA ALA A 161 12.63 22.09 11.15
C ALA A 161 12.12 23.51 10.85
N GLU A 162 10.95 23.64 10.23
CA GLU A 162 10.33 24.94 9.97
C GLU A 162 9.93 25.67 11.25
N ARG A 163 9.46 24.95 12.27
CA ARG A 163 9.17 25.52 13.59
C ARG A 163 10.41 26.05 14.31
N ILE A 164 11.59 25.50 14.06
CA ILE A 164 12.84 26.08 14.57
C ILE A 164 13.08 27.45 13.92
N ARG A 165 12.75 27.61 12.64
CA ARG A 165 12.86 28.90 11.93
C ARG A 165 11.87 29.94 12.46
N CYS A 166 10.70 29.53 12.97
CA CYS A 166 9.74 30.43 13.64
C CYS A 166 10.39 31.26 14.76
N ALA A 167 11.28 30.64 15.55
CA ALA A 167 11.97 31.30 16.65
C ALA A 167 12.91 32.43 16.17
N SER A 168 13.38 32.37 14.92
CA SER A 168 14.22 33.38 14.29
C SER A 168 13.44 34.49 13.58
N ALA A 169 12.14 34.30 13.33
CA ALA A 169 11.29 35.19 12.55
C ALA A 169 10.36 36.07 13.41
N SER A 170 10.46 36.01 14.74
CA SER A 170 9.77 36.96 15.61
C SER A 170 10.24 38.39 15.28
N PRO A 171 9.35 39.38 15.07
CA PRO A 171 9.77 40.76 14.98
C PRO A 171 10.53 41.12 16.26
N LYS A 172 11.71 41.71 16.13
CA LYS A 172 12.30 42.47 17.23
C LYS A 172 11.26 43.53 17.63
N PRO A 173 10.96 43.70 18.93
CA PRO A 173 10.04 44.75 19.37
C PRO A 173 10.44 46.13 18.85
#